data_AF-A0A090WVX5-F1
#
_entry.id   AF-A0A090WVX5-F1
#
_cell.length_a   1.000
_cell.length_b   1.000
_cell.length_c   1.000
_cell.angle_alpha   90.00
_cell.angle_beta   90.00
_cell.angle_gamma   90.00
#
_symmetry.space_group_name_H-M   'P 1'
#
loop_
_entity.id
_entity.type
_entity.pdbx_description
1 polymer ?
#
loop_
_entity_poly.entity_id
_entity_poly.type
_entity_poly.pdbx_seq_one_letter_code
_entity_poly.pdbx_strand_id
1 'polypeptide(L)'
;MVQRILLLLGVSFLVGLKEPFYTITWSWLEVGISWQALILFFGGLFLLYKSTSEIHEKLDEPGQEEQELKGKKITSLSNAIVQIVIIDFIFSIDSILTAVGMTNGIGEHHNDALILMIIAVVISILIMMLFANPIREFISEHPSMQLLALSFLILIGFMLITEAAHLSHTVIFGQTIGAIPKGYLYFAIAFSLLVEFLNMKLKKKTIKK
;
A
#
# COMPACT_ATOMS: atom_id res chain seq x y z
N MET A 1 -6.39 -6.39 12.51
CA MET A 1 -6.24 -7.84 12.81
C MET A 1 -7.50 -8.64 12.55
N VAL A 2 -8.59 -8.47 13.32
CA VAL A 2 -9.87 -9.17 13.05
C VAL A 2 -10.33 -8.96 11.60
N GLN A 3 -10.24 -7.73 11.11
CA GLN A 3 -10.52 -7.39 9.72
C GLN A 3 -9.67 -8.16 8.70
N ARG A 4 -8.35 -8.30 8.91
CA ARG A 4 -7.44 -9.02 8.02
C ARG A 4 -7.78 -10.51 7.94
N ILE A 5 -8.08 -11.12 9.08
CA ILE A 5 -8.51 -12.53 9.14
C ILE A 5 -9.86 -12.70 8.44
N LEU A 6 -10.79 -11.76 8.66
CA LEU A 6 -12.11 -11.79 8.02
C LEU A 6 -12.01 -11.63 6.50
N LEU A 7 -11.14 -10.73 6.02
CA LEU A 7 -10.83 -10.60 4.61
C LEU A 7 -10.16 -11.85 4.03
N LEU A 8 -9.29 -12.51 4.78
CA LEU A 8 -8.66 -13.78 4.37
C LEU A 8 -9.71 -14.89 4.17
N LEU A 9 -10.64 -15.03 5.11
CA LEU A 9 -11.76 -15.97 4.98
C LEU A 9 -12.68 -15.59 3.81
N GLY A 10 -12.78 -14.30 3.52
CA GLY A 10 -13.52 -13.73 2.39
C GLY A 10 -12.74 -13.64 1.08
N VAL A 11 -11.51 -14.18 0.96
CA VAL A 11 -10.68 -14.01 -0.26
C VAL A 11 -11.39 -14.55 -1.50
N SER A 12 -12.04 -15.72 -1.40
CA SER A 12 -12.80 -16.29 -2.53
C SER A 12 -13.93 -15.36 -2.99
N PHE A 13 -14.64 -14.74 -2.04
CA PHE A 13 -15.67 -13.74 -2.32
C PHE A 13 -15.07 -12.47 -2.94
N LEU A 14 -13.96 -11.98 -2.38
CA LEU A 14 -13.24 -10.80 -2.88
C LEU A 14 -12.78 -11.02 -4.33
N VAL A 15 -12.19 -12.18 -4.65
CA VAL A 15 -11.76 -12.55 -6.00
C VAL A 15 -12.95 -12.58 -6.97
N GLY A 16 -14.12 -13.06 -6.53
CA GLY A 16 -15.36 -13.02 -7.30
C GLY A 16 -15.88 -11.62 -7.61
N LEU A 17 -15.52 -10.60 -6.81
CA LEU A 17 -15.89 -9.20 -7.06
C LEU A 17 -15.04 -8.50 -8.14
N LYS A 18 -14.20 -9.26 -8.86
CA LYS A 18 -13.42 -8.76 -10.00
C LYS A 18 -14.30 -8.44 -11.21
N GLU A 19 -15.42 -9.15 -11.38
CA GLU A 19 -16.28 -8.94 -12.54
C GLU A 19 -16.85 -7.51 -12.56
N PRO A 20 -16.72 -6.78 -13.68
CA PRO A 20 -17.27 -5.44 -13.80
C PRO A 20 -18.80 -5.54 -13.78
N PHE A 21 -19.43 -4.91 -12.79
CA PHE A 21 -20.89 -4.91 -12.65
C PHE A 21 -21.54 -3.80 -13.49
N TYR A 22 -20.76 -2.82 -13.94
CA TYR A 22 -21.22 -1.74 -14.79
C TYR A 22 -20.11 -1.34 -15.77
N THR A 23 -20.41 -1.33 -17.06
CA THR A 23 -19.48 -0.88 -18.10
C THR A 23 -19.97 0.46 -18.63
N ILE A 24 -19.08 1.44 -18.62
CA ILE A 24 -19.32 2.77 -19.17
C ILE A 24 -18.50 2.87 -20.46
N THR A 25 -19.18 2.91 -21.60
CA THR A 25 -18.55 3.05 -22.91
C THR A 25 -18.93 4.41 -23.50
N TRP A 26 -17.98 5.35 -23.45
CA TRP A 26 -18.04 6.66 -24.11
C TRP A 26 -17.08 6.65 -25.30
N SER A 27 -17.27 7.57 -26.26
CA SER A 27 -16.48 7.66 -27.50
C SER A 27 -14.96 7.85 -27.30
N TRP A 28 -14.52 8.24 -26.11
CA TRP A 28 -13.11 8.48 -25.76
C TRP A 28 -12.68 7.75 -24.46
N LEU A 29 -13.61 7.04 -23.80
CA LEU A 29 -13.41 6.43 -22.50
C LEU A 29 -14.23 5.14 -22.38
N GLU A 30 -13.56 4.01 -22.22
CA GLU A 30 -14.21 2.74 -21.88
C GLU A 30 -13.72 2.29 -20.51
N VAL A 31 -14.64 2.08 -19.56
CA VAL A 31 -14.33 1.75 -18.16
C VAL A 31 -15.32 0.70 -17.65
N GLY A 32 -14.81 -0.47 -17.27
CA GLY A 32 -15.52 -1.48 -16.50
C GLY A 32 -15.38 -1.22 -15.00
N ILE A 33 -16.45 -0.82 -14.33
CA ILE A 33 -16.46 -0.58 -12.89
C ILE A 33 -16.63 -1.92 -12.17
N SER A 34 -15.59 -2.31 -11.41
CA SER A 34 -15.65 -3.41 -10.45
C SER A 34 -15.46 -2.88 -9.03
N TRP A 35 -15.96 -3.62 -8.03
CA TRP A 35 -15.78 -3.25 -6.63
C TRP A 35 -14.31 -3.25 -6.24
N GLN A 36 -13.52 -4.17 -6.79
CA GLN A 36 -12.06 -4.20 -6.61
C GLN A 36 -11.39 -2.94 -7.12
N ALA A 37 -11.72 -2.50 -8.34
CA ALA A 37 -11.15 -1.30 -8.92
C ALA A 37 -11.50 -0.05 -8.11
N LEU A 38 -12.73 0.08 -7.63
CA LEU A 38 -13.13 1.20 -6.77
C LEU A 38 -12.34 1.23 -5.46
N ILE A 39 -12.21 0.08 -4.78
CA ILE A 39 -11.46 -0.01 -3.53
C ILE A 39 -9.99 0.37 -3.73
N LEU A 40 -9.37 -0.14 -4.80
CA LEU A 40 -7.98 0.18 -5.13
C LEU A 40 -7.78 1.64 -5.53
N PHE A 41 -8.69 2.21 -6.32
CA PHE A 41 -8.62 3.60 -6.76
C PHE A 41 -8.75 4.58 -5.59
N PHE A 42 -9.82 4.44 -4.79
CA PHE A 42 -10.01 5.29 -3.61
C PHE A 42 -8.95 5.03 -2.54
N GLY A 43 -8.54 3.78 -2.37
CA GLY A 43 -7.45 3.42 -1.48
C GLY A 43 -6.14 4.08 -1.88
N GLY A 44 -5.79 4.03 -3.16
CA GLY A 44 -4.61 4.68 -3.70
C GLY A 44 -4.63 6.20 -3.55
N LEU A 45 -5.75 6.85 -3.86
CA LEU A 45 -5.93 8.29 -3.63
C LEU A 45 -5.78 8.65 -2.15
N PHE A 46 -6.38 7.86 -1.26
CA PHE A 46 -6.27 8.05 0.19
C PHE A 46 -4.82 7.92 0.67
N LEU A 47 -4.08 6.91 0.18
CA LEU A 47 -2.67 6.75 0.49
C LEU A 47 -1.85 7.95 0.00
N LEU A 48 -2.01 8.37 -1.26
CA LEU A 48 -1.32 9.55 -1.80
C LEU A 48 -1.57 10.80 -0.96
N TYR A 49 -2.82 11.07 -0.61
CA TYR A 49 -3.19 12.20 0.22
C TYR A 49 -2.54 12.11 1.62
N LYS A 50 -2.70 10.98 2.31
CA LYS A 50 -2.18 10.82 3.67
C LYS A 50 -0.66 10.86 3.70
N SER A 51 0.03 10.16 2.81
CA SER A 51 1.50 10.18 2.77
C SER A 51 2.03 11.58 2.48
N THR A 52 1.42 12.29 1.52
CA THR A 52 1.87 13.65 1.17
C THR A 52 1.63 14.62 2.33
N SER A 53 0.48 14.54 2.99
CA SER A 53 0.18 15.34 4.20
C SER A 53 1.18 15.07 5.32
N GLU A 54 1.47 13.80 5.61
CA GLU A 54 2.44 13.41 6.66
C GLU A 54 3.86 13.86 6.32
N ILE A 55 4.25 13.82 5.04
CA ILE A 55 5.55 14.33 4.58
C ILE A 55 5.60 15.85 4.77
N HIS A 56 4.56 16.58 4.38
CA HIS A 56 4.50 18.03 4.51
C HIS A 56 4.63 18.47 5.97
N GLU A 57 3.85 17.85 6.87
CA GLU A 57 3.93 18.09 8.32
C GLU A 57 5.34 17.83 8.87
N LYS A 58 6.02 16.78 8.40
CA LYS A 58 7.39 16.45 8.84
C LYS A 58 8.48 17.37 8.26
N LEU A 59 8.27 17.93 7.08
CA LEU A 59 9.23 18.82 6.41
C LEU A 59 9.11 20.27 6.90
N ASP A 60 7.95 20.65 7.43
CA ASP A 60 7.71 22.00 7.97
C ASP A 60 8.11 22.13 9.45
N GLU A 61 8.43 21.02 10.14
CA GLU A 61 8.87 20.98 11.55
C GLU A 61 10.41 20.99 11.85
N PRO A 62 11.37 21.37 10.97
CA PRO A 62 12.76 21.49 11.38
C PRO A 62 12.98 22.83 12.13
N GLY A 63 12.54 22.94 13.39
CA GLY A 63 13.01 24.00 14.30
C GLY A 63 12.01 24.73 15.21
N GLN A 64 10.78 24.22 15.43
CA GLN A 64 9.84 24.86 16.37
C GLN A 64 9.25 23.85 17.37
N GLU A 65 10.06 23.39 18.33
CA GLU A 65 9.55 22.61 19.47
C GLU A 65 8.80 23.46 20.52
N GLU A 66 8.64 24.78 20.36
CA GLU A 66 8.14 25.63 21.48
C GLU A 66 6.90 26.51 21.27
N GLN A 67 6.20 26.56 20.12
CA GLN A 67 5.04 27.49 20.00
C GLN A 67 3.69 26.95 19.51
N GLU A 68 3.53 25.69 19.13
CA GLU A 68 2.24 25.19 18.61
C GLU A 68 1.47 24.21 19.53
N LEU A 69 1.72 24.24 20.84
CA LEU A 69 0.84 23.57 21.81
C LEU A 69 -0.58 24.20 21.93
N LYS A 70 -0.89 25.26 21.17
CA LYS A 70 -2.18 25.97 21.24
C LYS A 70 -3.19 25.67 20.12
N GLY A 71 -2.88 24.77 19.19
CA GLY A 71 -3.78 24.53 18.05
C GLY A 71 -3.86 23.10 17.53
N LYS A 72 -3.08 22.14 18.07
CA LYS A 72 -3.08 20.76 17.57
C LYS A 72 -4.43 20.11 17.90
N LYS A 73 -5.32 20.18 16.92
CA LYS A 73 -6.64 19.55 16.87
C LYS A 73 -6.47 18.13 17.39
N ILE A 74 -6.95 17.87 18.60
CA ILE A 74 -6.98 16.53 19.17
C ILE A 74 -7.76 15.69 18.16
N THR A 75 -7.05 14.91 17.34
CA THR A 75 -7.69 13.83 16.60
C THR A 75 -8.26 12.96 17.68
N SER A 76 -9.59 12.94 17.78
CA SER A 76 -10.26 12.07 18.74
C SER A 76 -9.67 10.67 18.52
N LEU A 77 -9.40 9.93 19.60
CA LEU A 77 -8.85 8.57 19.50
C LEU A 77 -9.64 7.72 18.48
N SER A 78 -10.95 7.99 18.34
CA SER A 78 -11.80 7.38 17.32
C SER A 78 -11.34 7.69 15.88
N ASN A 79 -11.00 8.93 15.55
CA ASN A 79 -10.51 9.31 14.23
C ASN A 79 -9.17 8.62 13.89
N ALA A 80 -8.26 8.53 14.87
CA ALA A 80 -6.99 7.83 14.69
C ALA A 80 -7.20 6.32 14.45
N ILE A 81 -8.09 5.69 15.23
CA ILE A 81 -8.46 4.28 15.05
C ILE A 81 -9.05 4.06 13.66
N VAL A 82 -10.00 4.91 13.22
CA VAL A 82 -10.61 4.80 11.89
C VAL A 82 -9.57 4.91 10.78
N GLN A 83 -8.62 5.84 10.88
CA GLN A 83 -7.54 5.96 9.89
C GLN A 83 -6.67 4.71 9.84
N ILE A 84 -6.26 4.17 11.00
CA ILE A 84 -5.45 2.94 11.07
C ILE A 84 -6.21 1.76 10.43
N VAL A 85 -7.51 1.62 10.72
CA VAL A 85 -8.36 0.57 10.17
C VAL A 85 -8.48 0.70 8.64
N ILE A 86 -8.67 1.91 8.12
CA ILE A 86 -8.72 2.17 6.66
C ILE A 86 -7.38 1.88 5.99
N ILE A 87 -6.26 2.31 6.59
CA ILE A 87 -4.92 2.01 6.07
C ILE A 87 -4.68 0.49 6.04
N ASP A 88 -4.98 -0.22 7.13
CA ASP A 88 -4.85 -1.69 7.20
C ASP A 88 -5.75 -2.38 6.17
N PHE A 89 -6.96 -1.83 5.92
CA PHE A 89 -7.87 -2.33 4.90
C PHE A 89 -7.28 -2.24 3.52
N ILE A 90 -6.87 -1.05 3.09
CA ILE A 90 -6.30 -0.81 1.75
C ILE A 90 -5.07 -1.70 1.52
N PHE A 91 -4.17 -1.78 2.50
CA PHE A 91 -2.99 -2.65 2.42
C PHE A 91 -3.33 -4.13 2.37
N SER A 92 -4.34 -4.58 3.12
CA SER A 92 -4.74 -5.98 3.08
C SER A 92 -5.30 -6.38 1.71
N ILE A 93 -6.11 -5.51 1.09
CA ILE A 93 -6.67 -5.73 -0.24
C ILE A 93 -5.56 -5.82 -1.30
N ASP A 94 -4.61 -4.88 -1.30
CA ASP A 94 -3.47 -4.92 -2.23
C ASP A 94 -2.63 -6.19 -2.09
N SER A 95 -2.30 -6.57 -0.85
CA SER A 95 -1.51 -7.78 -0.60
C SER A 95 -2.22 -9.06 -1.08
N ILE A 96 -3.53 -9.14 -0.91
CA ILE A 96 -4.35 -10.25 -1.39
C ILE A 96 -4.42 -10.25 -2.91
N LEU A 97 -4.74 -9.12 -3.54
CA LEU A 97 -4.83 -9.01 -5.01
C LEU A 97 -3.48 -9.25 -5.69
N THR A 98 -2.38 -8.86 -5.04
CA THR A 98 -1.04 -9.20 -5.47
C THR A 98 -0.81 -10.71 -5.44
N ALA A 99 -1.18 -11.38 -4.36
CA ALA A 99 -1.09 -12.84 -4.28
C ALA A 99 -1.91 -13.49 -5.40
N VAL A 100 -3.17 -13.06 -5.59
CA VAL A 100 -4.05 -13.51 -6.66
C VAL A 100 -3.41 -13.33 -8.04
N GLY A 101 -2.93 -12.13 -8.35
CA GLY A 101 -2.33 -11.83 -9.65
C GLY A 101 -1.09 -12.67 -9.96
N MET A 102 -0.31 -13.05 -8.94
CA MET A 102 0.89 -13.87 -9.09
C MET A 102 0.61 -15.37 -9.14
N THR A 103 -0.51 -15.84 -8.57
CA THR A 103 -0.88 -17.26 -8.54
C THR A 103 -1.82 -17.68 -9.67
N ASN A 104 -2.42 -16.73 -10.39
CA ASN A 104 -3.26 -17.01 -11.55
C ASN A 104 -2.43 -17.72 -12.64
N GLY A 105 -2.69 -19.01 -12.87
CA GLY A 105 -1.98 -19.83 -13.86
C GLY A 105 -0.96 -20.83 -13.28
N ILE A 106 -0.85 -20.93 -11.95
CA ILE A 106 0.01 -21.92 -11.28
C ILE A 106 -0.85 -23.09 -10.81
N GLY A 107 -0.67 -24.27 -11.42
CA GLY A 107 -1.32 -25.54 -11.08
C GLY A 107 -2.44 -25.96 -12.05
N GLU A 108 -2.53 -27.26 -12.36
CA GLU A 108 -3.61 -27.81 -13.21
C GLU A 108 -4.98 -27.83 -12.49
N HIS A 109 -4.98 -27.68 -11.15
CA HIS A 109 -6.19 -27.63 -10.32
C HIS A 109 -6.41 -26.22 -9.73
N HIS A 110 -7.61 -25.66 -9.90
CA HIS A 110 -8.01 -24.33 -9.37
C HIS A 110 -7.84 -24.18 -7.85
N ASN A 111 -7.81 -25.28 -7.10
CA ASN A 111 -7.66 -25.25 -5.64
C ASN A 111 -6.21 -24.96 -5.19
N ASP A 112 -5.21 -25.26 -6.01
CA ASP A 112 -3.80 -25.11 -5.63
C ASP A 112 -3.41 -23.63 -5.50
N ALA A 113 -3.88 -22.79 -6.43
CA ALA A 113 -3.69 -21.36 -6.39
C ALA A 113 -4.35 -20.73 -5.14
N LEU A 114 -5.57 -21.15 -4.79
CA LEU A 114 -6.27 -20.69 -3.59
C LEU A 114 -5.49 -21.03 -2.31
N ILE A 115 -4.98 -22.26 -2.21
CA ILE A 115 -4.19 -22.71 -1.06
C ILE A 115 -2.88 -21.91 -0.96
N LEU A 116 -2.17 -21.70 -2.06
CA LEU A 116 -0.95 -20.90 -2.09
C LEU A 116 -1.18 -19.46 -1.65
N MET A 117 -2.28 -18.84 -2.10
CA MET A 117 -2.66 -17.49 -1.65
C MET A 117 -2.93 -17.44 -0.16
N ILE A 118 -3.72 -18.38 0.37
CA ILE A 118 -4.01 -18.44 1.80
C ILE A 118 -2.71 -18.58 2.60
N ILE A 119 -1.84 -19.51 2.21
CA ILE A 119 -0.55 -19.74 2.88
C ILE A 119 0.31 -18.47 2.83
N ALA A 120 0.43 -17.83 1.67
CA ALA A 120 1.23 -16.61 1.51
C ALA A 120 0.72 -15.46 2.38
N VAL A 121 -0.60 -15.24 2.44
CA VAL A 121 -1.21 -14.19 3.26
C VAL A 121 -1.06 -14.50 4.74
N VAL A 122 -1.28 -15.76 5.17
CA VAL A 122 -1.08 -16.17 6.57
C VAL A 122 0.36 -15.96 7.02
N ILE A 123 1.34 -16.38 6.20
CA ILE A 123 2.77 -16.19 6.50
C ILE A 123 3.10 -14.68 6.56
N SER A 124 2.61 -13.88 5.63
CA SER A 124 2.81 -12.43 5.63
C SER A 124 2.30 -11.78 6.92
N ILE A 125 1.10 -12.17 7.38
CA ILE A 125 0.51 -11.66 8.62
C ILE A 125 1.34 -12.10 9.84
N LEU A 126 1.78 -13.35 9.90
CA LEU A 126 2.63 -13.85 10.99
C LEU A 126 3.94 -13.07 11.10
N ILE A 127 4.64 -12.88 9.97
CA ILE A 127 5.88 -12.09 9.93
C ILE A 127 5.60 -10.65 10.38
N MET A 128 4.54 -10.02 9.88
CA MET A 128 4.18 -8.67 10.28
C MET A 128 3.94 -8.55 11.79
N MET A 129 3.26 -9.52 12.41
CA MET A 129 3.03 -9.51 13.86
C MET A 129 4.32 -9.66 14.66
N LEU A 130 5.20 -10.57 14.24
CA LEU A 130 6.49 -10.80 14.91
C LEU A 130 7.41 -9.58 14.84
N PHE A 131 7.37 -8.85 13.73
CA PHE A 131 8.28 -7.74 13.47
C PHE A 131 7.64 -6.34 13.61
N ALA A 132 6.36 -6.21 13.93
CA ALA A 132 5.68 -4.91 14.03
C ALA A 132 6.36 -3.95 15.03
N ASN A 133 6.64 -4.42 16.25
CA ASN A 133 7.26 -3.58 17.28
C ASN A 133 8.71 -3.21 16.94
N PRO A 134 9.61 -4.17 16.58
CA PRO A 134 10.97 -3.83 16.17
C PRO A 134 11.04 -2.89 14.97
N ILE A 135 10.18 -3.08 13.95
CA ILE A 135 10.12 -2.19 12.79
C ILE A 135 9.67 -0.79 13.19
N ARG A 136 8.66 -0.68 14.07
CA ARG A 136 8.18 0.62 14.57
C ARG A 136 9.28 1.38 15.31
N GLU A 137 9.96 0.72 16.24
CA GLU A 137 11.06 1.33 17.01
C GLU A 137 12.18 1.78 16.08
N PHE A 138 12.63 0.92 15.17
CA PHE A 138 13.68 1.25 14.19
C PHE A 138 13.32 2.45 13.30
N ILE A 139 12.09 2.53 12.80
CA ILE A 139 11.63 3.67 11.99
C ILE A 139 11.56 4.95 12.83
N SER A 140 11.16 4.86 14.10
CA SER A 140 11.07 6.02 14.99
C SER A 140 12.44 6.61 15.37
N GLU A 141 13.48 5.77 15.46
CA GLU A 141 14.85 6.21 15.75
C GLU A 141 15.58 6.81 14.53
N HIS A 142 15.03 6.62 13.33
CA HIS A 142 15.68 7.01 12.07
C HIS A 142 14.73 7.84 11.19
N PRO A 143 14.76 9.18 11.31
CA PRO A 143 13.86 10.07 10.56
C PRO A 143 13.91 9.89 9.04
N SER A 144 15.08 9.58 8.49
CA SER A 144 15.25 9.29 7.07
C SER A 144 14.56 7.99 6.63
N MET A 145 14.57 6.94 7.47
CA MET A 145 13.81 5.71 7.25
C MET A 145 12.30 5.98 7.28
N GLN A 146 11.85 6.89 8.15
CA GLN A 146 10.45 7.27 8.22
C GLN A 146 9.99 8.02 6.96
N LEU A 147 10.78 8.97 6.46
CA LEU A 147 10.50 9.65 5.19
C LEU A 147 10.51 8.67 4.01
N LEU A 148 11.45 7.73 4.02
CA LEU A 148 11.52 6.67 3.02
C LEU A 148 10.26 5.78 3.04
N ALA A 149 9.78 5.39 4.22
CA ALA A 149 8.55 4.61 4.36
C ALA A 149 7.31 5.35 3.84
N LEU A 150 7.18 6.65 4.13
CA LEU A 150 6.12 7.50 3.57
C LEU A 150 6.23 7.63 2.05
N SER A 151 7.45 7.65 1.51
CA SER A 151 7.68 7.70 0.06
C SER A 151 7.29 6.39 -0.62
N PHE A 152 7.54 5.23 0.02
CA PHE A 152 7.01 3.95 -0.44
C PHE A 152 5.49 3.89 -0.40
N LEU A 153 4.86 4.53 0.60
CA LEU A 153 3.41 4.62 0.69
C LEU A 153 2.82 5.40 -0.50
N ILE A 154 3.50 6.45 -0.99
CA ILE A 154 3.16 7.16 -2.23
C ILE A 154 3.29 6.24 -3.45
N LEU A 155 4.43 5.55 -3.59
CA LEU A 155 4.66 4.64 -4.72
C LEU A 155 3.61 3.52 -4.77
N ILE A 156 3.26 2.94 -3.62
CA ILE A 156 2.20 1.95 -3.51
C ILE A 156 0.86 2.59 -3.87
N GLY A 157 0.51 3.76 -3.33
CA GLY A 157 -0.73 4.46 -3.66
C GLY A 157 -0.90 4.71 -5.17
N PHE A 158 0.17 5.14 -5.84
CA PHE A 158 0.20 5.29 -7.29
C PHE A 158 0.02 3.95 -8.02
N MET A 159 0.65 2.88 -7.53
CA MET A 159 0.50 1.53 -8.08
C MET A 159 -0.95 1.03 -7.96
N LEU A 160 -1.64 1.27 -6.83
CA LEU A 160 -3.05 0.89 -6.66
C LEU A 160 -3.97 1.61 -7.64
N ILE A 161 -3.74 2.90 -7.91
CA ILE A 161 -4.51 3.66 -8.90
C ILE A 161 -4.29 3.08 -10.30
N THR A 162 -3.04 2.72 -10.63
CA THR A 162 -2.73 2.13 -11.93
C THR A 162 -3.34 0.73 -12.07
N GLU A 163 -3.28 -0.10 -11.03
CA GLU A 163 -3.91 -1.42 -10.99
C GLU A 163 -5.44 -1.31 -11.10
N ALA A 164 -6.06 -0.34 -10.43
CA ALA A 164 -7.48 -0.06 -10.56
C ALA A 164 -7.88 0.30 -11.99
N ALA A 165 -7.09 1.16 -12.64
CA ALA A 165 -7.32 1.55 -14.03
C ALA A 165 -7.14 0.36 -14.99
N HIS A 166 -6.15 -0.50 -14.73
CA HIS A 166 -5.92 -1.74 -15.47
C HIS A 166 -7.08 -2.73 -15.32
N LEU A 167 -7.52 -2.99 -14.08
CA LEU A 167 -8.67 -3.86 -13.78
C LEU A 167 -9.97 -3.33 -14.39
N SER A 168 -10.09 -2.02 -14.54
CA SER A 168 -11.25 -1.39 -15.16
C SER A 168 -11.19 -1.41 -16.70
N HIS A 169 -10.19 -2.04 -17.31
CA HIS A 169 -9.94 -1.98 -18.76
C HIS A 169 -10.01 -0.56 -19.30
N THR A 170 -9.48 0.40 -18.53
CA THR A 170 -9.63 1.82 -18.84
C THR A 170 -8.89 2.13 -20.14
N VAL A 171 -9.65 2.46 -21.18
CA VAL A 171 -9.11 2.97 -22.46
C VAL A 171 -9.22 4.48 -22.45
N ILE A 172 -8.09 5.18 -22.52
CA ILE A 172 -8.04 6.64 -22.66
C ILE A 172 -7.41 6.94 -24.03
N PHE A 173 -8.14 7.64 -24.90
CA PHE A 173 -7.66 7.99 -26.25
C PHE A 173 -7.14 6.79 -27.08
N GLY A 174 -7.77 5.62 -26.93
CA GLY A 174 -7.38 4.40 -27.65
C GLY A 174 -6.13 3.68 -27.09
N GLN A 175 -5.55 4.15 -25.98
CA GLN A 175 -4.50 3.42 -25.25
C GLN A 175 -5.06 2.80 -23.97
N THR A 176 -4.74 1.52 -23.76
CA THR A 176 -5.06 0.80 -22.53
C THR A 176 -4.01 1.11 -21.46
N ILE A 177 -4.48 1.31 -20.23
CA ILE A 177 -3.57 1.40 -19.08
C ILE A 177 -3.09 -0.01 -18.75
N GLY A 178 -1.83 -0.28 -19.08
CA GLY A 178 -1.18 -1.56 -18.81
C GLY A 178 -0.84 -1.74 -17.33
N ALA A 179 -0.83 -2.98 -16.86
CA ALA A 179 -0.34 -3.31 -15.54
C ALA A 179 1.15 -2.95 -15.42
N ILE A 180 1.52 -2.22 -14.36
CA ILE A 180 2.93 -2.01 -14.03
C ILE A 180 3.47 -3.29 -13.40
N PRO A 181 4.53 -3.91 -13.94
CA PRO A 181 5.09 -5.10 -13.32
C PRO A 181 5.58 -4.80 -11.89
N LYS A 182 5.02 -5.52 -10.90
CA LYS A 182 5.29 -5.28 -9.47
C LYS A 182 6.76 -5.44 -9.08
N GLY A 183 7.53 -6.19 -9.89
CA GLY A 183 8.98 -6.30 -9.73
C GLY A 183 9.71 -4.95 -9.76
N TYR A 184 9.25 -3.98 -10.55
CA TYR A 184 9.85 -2.63 -10.56
C TYR A 184 9.65 -1.92 -9.22
N LEU A 185 8.47 -2.07 -8.61
CA LEU A 185 8.18 -1.50 -7.30
C LEU A 185 9.05 -2.14 -6.22
N TYR A 186 9.15 -3.47 -6.18
CA TYR A 186 10.00 -4.15 -5.20
C TYR A 186 11.48 -3.85 -5.39
N PHE A 187 11.93 -3.72 -6.64
CA PHE A 187 13.30 -3.29 -6.93
C PHE A 187 13.55 -1.87 -6.43
N ALA A 188 12.64 -0.92 -6.67
CA ALA A 188 12.76 0.45 -6.16
C ALA A 188 12.84 0.48 -4.63
N ILE A 189 11.97 -0.27 -3.94
CA ILE A 189 11.97 -0.38 -2.48
C ILE A 189 13.30 -0.95 -1.97
N ALA A 190 13.75 -2.08 -2.53
CA ALA A 190 14.98 -2.73 -2.11
C ALA A 190 16.22 -1.86 -2.39
N PHE A 191 16.27 -1.20 -3.54
CA PHE A 191 17.34 -0.28 -3.90
C PHE A 191 17.40 0.92 -2.95
N SER A 192 16.28 1.59 -2.69
CA SER A 192 16.26 2.74 -1.80
C SER A 192 16.60 2.36 -0.36
N LEU A 193 16.14 1.22 0.14
CA LEU A 193 16.54 0.69 1.45
C LEU A 193 18.04 0.41 1.53
N LEU A 194 18.62 -0.18 0.48
CA LEU A 194 20.05 -0.43 0.39
C LEU A 194 20.83 0.88 0.45
N VAL A 195 20.44 1.86 -0.37
CA VAL A 195 21.07 3.19 -0.40
C VAL A 195 20.98 3.86 0.97
N GLU A 196 19.81 3.82 1.62
CA GLU A 196 19.63 4.41 2.94
C GLU A 196 20.45 3.69 4.02
N PHE A 197 20.53 2.36 3.96
CA PHE A 197 21.38 1.59 4.86
C PHE A 197 22.87 1.93 4.69
N LEU A 198 23.34 2.13 3.45
CA LEU A 198 24.70 2.60 3.18
C LEU A 198 24.90 4.02 3.71
N ASN A 199 23.92 4.91 3.51
CA ASN A 199 23.95 6.29 4.00
C ASN A 199 24.08 6.35 5.54
N MET A 200 23.27 5.55 6.25
CA MET A 200 23.35 5.41 7.70
C MET A 200 24.73 4.91 8.17
N LYS A 201 25.31 3.92 7.47
CA LYS A 201 26.67 3.42 7.76
C LYS A 201 27.75 4.48 7.58
N LEU A 202 27.65 5.30 6.53
CA LEU A 202 28.59 6.39 6.27
C LEU A 202 28.48 7.49 7.33
N LYS A 203 27.27 7.91 7.68
CA LYS A 203 27.03 8.96 8.69
C LYS A 203 27.59 8.57 10.07
N LYS A 204 27.45 7.30 10.46
CA LYS A 204 28.03 6.76 11.72
C LYS A 204 29.57 6.78 11.72
N LYS A 205 30.21 6.70 10.55
CA LYS A 205 31.68 6.74 10.41
C LYS A 205 32.23 8.17 10.50
N THR A 206 31.47 9.18 10.07
CA THR A 206 31.86 10.59 10.12
C THR A 206 31.81 11.17 11.54
N ILE A 207 30.88 10.71 12.39
CA ILE A 207 30.75 11.18 13.79
C ILE A 207 31.81 10.56 14.72
N LYS A 208 32.46 9.46 14.29
CA LYS A 208 33.53 8.76 15.04
C LYS A 208 34.96 9.22 14.71
N LYS A 209 35.12 10.24 13.85
CA LYS A 209 36.41 10.87 13.55
C LYS A 209 36.44 12.26 14.16
#